data_AF-A0A212TQ39-F1
#
_entry.id   AF-A0A212TQ39-F1
#
_cell.length_a   1.000
_cell.length_b   1.000
_cell.length_c   1.000
_cell.angle_alpha   90.00
_cell.angle_beta   90.00
_cell.angle_gamma   90.00
#
_symmetry.space_group_name_H-M   'P 1'
#
loop_
_entity.id
_entity.type
_entity.pdbx_description
1 polymer ?
#
loop_
_entity_poly.entity_id
_entity_poly.type
_entity_poly.pdbx_seq_one_letter_code
_entity_poly.pdbx_strand_id
1 'polypeptide(L)'
;MNRVNKYKLEKAQAWVEAGKQIGKSQFLLKGQHSYYVAAAVQKWRGIYKVSICEIEETQMAGEVFERDEELDFESFEQVIAFFQNSSLILFSELKPLKGQKLFNPEF
;
A
#
# COMPACT_ATOMS: atom_id res chain seq x y z
N MET A 1 19.75 -6.37 -2.86
CA MET A 1 18.83 -6.26 -1.71
C MET A 1 19.50 -6.84 -0.47
N ASN A 2 19.53 -6.16 0.68
CA ASN A 2 20.16 -6.70 1.89
C ASN A 2 19.30 -7.81 2.54
N ARG A 3 19.90 -8.62 3.42
CA ARG A 3 19.24 -9.77 4.05
C ARG A 3 18.00 -9.39 4.87
N VAL A 4 18.01 -8.22 5.52
CA VAL A 4 16.91 -7.70 6.34
C VAL A 4 15.69 -7.34 5.48
N ASN A 5 15.90 -6.71 4.33
CA ASN A 5 14.84 -6.32 3.41
C ASN A 5 14.19 -7.53 2.73
N LYS A 6 14.99 -8.57 2.43
CA LYS A 6 14.46 -9.84 1.91
C LYS A 6 13.50 -10.52 2.91
N TYR A 7 13.91 -10.64 4.17
CA TYR A 7 13.06 -11.23 5.21
C TYR A 7 11.76 -10.45 5.43
N LYS A 8 11.83 -9.11 5.44
CA LYS A 8 10.64 -8.27 5.57
C LYS A 8 9.67 -8.44 4.40
N LEU A 9 10.19 -8.53 3.18
CA LEU A 9 9.41 -8.77 1.96
C LEU A 9 8.67 -10.12 2.03
N GLU A 10 9.39 -11.20 2.31
CA GLU A 10 8.82 -12.56 2.43
C GLU A 10 7.72 -12.61 3.51
N LYS A 11 7.95 -11.92 4.63
CA LYS A 11 6.97 -11.83 5.71
C LYS A 11 5.70 -11.07 5.29
N ALA A 12 5.86 -9.94 4.58
CA ALA A 12 4.75 -9.16 4.07
C ALA A 12 3.93 -9.95 3.04
N GLN A 13 4.61 -10.65 2.13
CA GLN A 13 3.97 -11.56 1.18
C GLN A 13 3.15 -12.63 1.89
N ALA A 14 3.73 -13.32 2.88
CA ALA A 14 3.04 -14.36 3.64
C ALA A 14 1.75 -13.87 4.32
N TRP A 15 1.70 -12.61 4.75
CA TRP A 15 0.47 -12.02 5.29
C TRP A 15 -0.61 -11.83 4.23
N VAL A 16 -0.25 -11.33 3.06
CA VAL A 16 -1.18 -11.13 1.93
C VAL A 16 -1.73 -12.48 1.45
N GLU A 17 -0.87 -13.48 1.29
CA GLU A 17 -1.27 -14.84 0.92
C GLU A 17 -2.19 -15.50 1.95
N ALA A 18 -2.04 -15.16 3.24
CA ALA A 18 -2.94 -15.58 4.30
C ALA A 18 -4.28 -14.81 4.33
N GLY A 19 -4.58 -13.99 3.32
CA GLY A 19 -5.82 -13.21 3.22
C GLY A 19 -5.90 -12.02 4.17
N LYS A 20 -4.77 -11.60 4.74
CA LYS A 20 -4.70 -10.38 5.56
C LYS A 20 -4.59 -9.17 4.64
N GLN A 21 -5.22 -8.08 5.06
CA GLN A 21 -4.90 -6.77 4.52
C GLN A 21 -3.66 -6.24 5.25
N ILE A 22 -2.68 -5.78 4.47
CA ILE A 22 -1.51 -5.08 4.98
C ILE A 22 -1.52 -3.65 4.46
N GLY A 23 -0.91 -2.73 5.19
CA GLY A 23 -0.85 -1.34 4.77
C GLY A 23 0.09 -0.51 5.63
N LYS A 24 0.28 0.74 5.22
CA LYS A 24 1.05 1.75 5.93
C LYS A 24 0.56 3.13 5.48
N SER A 25 0.52 4.07 6.41
CA SER A 25 0.43 5.49 6.11
C SER A 25 1.58 6.22 6.80
N GLN A 26 2.03 7.32 6.21
CA GLN A 26 3.08 8.16 6.80
C GLN A 26 3.04 9.54 6.16
N PHE A 27 3.63 10.51 6.87
CA PHE A 27 4.01 11.78 6.27
C PHE A 27 5.40 11.67 5.65
N LEU A 28 5.59 12.27 4.48
CA LEU A 28 6.86 12.34 3.77
C LEU A 28 7.14 13.77 3.34
N LEU A 29 8.39 14.21 3.48
CA LEU A 29 8.84 15.48 2.94
C LEU A 29 9.36 15.26 1.50
N LYS A 30 8.72 15.89 0.51
CA LYS A 30 9.21 15.99 -0.87
C LYS A 30 9.60 17.45 -1.14
N GLY A 31 10.90 17.74 -1.15
CA GLY A 31 11.37 19.12 -1.27
C GLY A 31 10.98 19.96 -0.04
N GLN A 32 10.18 21.01 -0.24
CA GLN A 32 9.65 21.86 0.83
C GLN A 32 8.21 21.50 1.24
N HIS A 33 7.61 20.49 0.62
CA HIS A 33 6.21 20.14 0.79
C HIS A 33 6.06 18.84 1.59
N SER A 34 5.14 18.85 2.55
CA SER A 34 4.77 17.68 3.36
C SER A 34 3.60 16.97 2.70
N TYR A 35 3.70 15.65 2.58
CA TYR A 35 2.71 14.80 1.93
C TYR A 35 2.23 13.74 2.91
N TYR A 36 0.92 13.57 3.02
CA TYR A 36 0.35 12.33 3.53
C TYR A 36 0.33 11.31 2.41
N VAL A 37 0.89 10.13 2.69
CA VAL A 37 0.84 8.99 1.77
C VAL A 37 0.32 7.77 2.49
N ALA A 38 -0.51 6.99 1.82
CA ALA A 38 -1.00 5.71 2.31
C ALA A 38 -1.00 4.66 1.20
N ALA A 39 -0.73 3.41 1.57
CA ALA A 39 -0.84 2.27 0.68
C ALA A 39 -1.37 1.06 1.45
N ALA A 40 -2.22 0.28 0.80
CA ALA A 40 -2.78 -0.97 1.33
C ALA A 40 -2.81 -2.05 0.25
N VAL A 41 -2.65 -3.31 0.66
CA VAL A 41 -2.68 -4.48 -0.21
C VAL A 41 -3.47 -5.60 0.44
N GLN A 42 -4.33 -6.26 -0.33
CA GLN A 42 -5.06 -7.44 0.09
C GLN A 42 -5.22 -8.42 -1.08
N LYS A 43 -5.12 -9.72 -0.83
CA LYS A 43 -5.55 -10.74 -1.79
C LYS A 43 -7.03 -11.09 -1.57
N TRP A 44 -7.83 -11.02 -2.62
CA TRP A 44 -9.25 -11.34 -2.61
C TRP A 44 -9.66 -12.12 -3.86
N ARG A 45 -10.27 -13.29 -3.68
CA ARG A 45 -10.68 -14.20 -4.78
C ARG A 45 -9.59 -14.46 -5.83
N GLY A 46 -8.33 -14.54 -5.38
CA GLY A 46 -7.18 -14.76 -6.26
C GLY A 46 -6.55 -13.49 -6.83
N ILE A 47 -7.22 -12.34 -6.77
CA ILE A 47 -6.72 -11.04 -7.25
C ILE A 47 -6.06 -10.27 -6.11
N TYR A 48 -4.95 -9.60 -6.39
CA TYR A 48 -4.31 -8.67 -5.46
C TYR A 48 -4.86 -7.28 -5.70
N LYS A 49 -5.49 -6.72 -4.68
CA LYS A 49 -6.03 -5.37 -4.69
C LYS A 49 -5.05 -4.46 -3.96
N VAL A 50 -4.70 -3.35 -4.59
CA VAL A 50 -3.80 -2.33 -4.07
C VAL A 50 -4.56 -1.00 -4.02
N SER A 51 -4.56 -0.33 -2.88
CA SER A 51 -5.04 1.04 -2.73
C SER A 51 -3.87 1.94 -2.39
N ILE A 52 -3.86 3.13 -2.97
CA ILE A 52 -2.86 4.17 -2.73
C ILE A 52 -3.52 5.53 -2.65
N CYS A 53 -2.99 6.35 -1.76
CA CYS A 53 -3.42 7.72 -1.56
C CYS A 53 -2.19 8.60 -1.39
N GLU A 54 -2.15 9.72 -2.10
CA GLU A 54 -1.15 10.76 -1.96
C GLU A 54 -1.85 12.13 -1.97
N ILE A 55 -1.61 12.91 -0.92
CA ILE A 55 -2.17 14.25 -0.78
C ILE A 55 -1.17 15.16 -0.08
N GLU A 56 -0.95 16.36 -0.63
CA GLU A 56 -0.16 17.38 0.05
C GLU A 56 -0.91 17.84 1.31
N GLU A 57 -0.19 18.01 2.42
CA GLU A 57 -0.78 18.36 3.71
C GLU A 57 -1.63 19.64 3.65
N THR A 58 -1.21 20.61 2.84
CA THR A 58 -1.94 21.87 2.61
C THR A 58 -3.26 21.69 1.88
N GLN A 59 -3.40 20.60 1.11
CA GLN A 59 -4.58 20.27 0.30
C GLN A 59 -5.55 19.33 1.04
N MET A 60 -5.16 18.77 2.19
CA MET A 60 -5.98 17.81 2.95
C MET A 60 -7.35 18.36 3.35
N ALA A 61 -7.43 19.64 3.74
CA ALA A 61 -8.70 20.25 4.14
C ALA A 61 -9.72 20.33 2.98
N GLY A 62 -9.23 20.38 1.74
CA GLY A 62 -10.05 20.39 0.53
C GLY A 62 -10.23 19.01 -0.10
N GLU A 63 -9.64 17.96 0.48
CA GLU A 63 -9.62 16.60 -0.09
C GLU A 63 -9.15 16.58 -1.55
N VAL A 64 -8.19 17.45 -1.90
CA VAL A 64 -7.65 17.54 -3.26
C VAL A 64 -6.47 16.59 -3.37
N PHE A 65 -6.76 15.34 -3.74
CA PHE A 65 -5.76 14.28 -3.87
C PHE A 65 -4.90 14.47 -5.13
N GLU A 66 -3.59 14.31 -4.99
CA GLU A 66 -2.70 14.12 -6.15
C GLU A 66 -2.90 12.72 -6.73
N ARG A 67 -3.18 11.76 -5.86
CA ARG A 67 -3.45 10.38 -6.24
C ARG A 67 -4.42 9.73 -5.26
N ASP A 68 -5.43 9.08 -5.81
CA ASP A 68 -6.36 8.22 -5.09
C ASP A 68 -6.82 7.11 -6.06
N GLU A 69 -6.23 5.93 -5.93
CA GLU A 69 -6.40 4.85 -6.90
C GLU A 69 -6.57 3.50 -6.19
N GLU A 70 -7.41 2.66 -6.80
CA GLU A 70 -7.49 1.23 -6.53
C GLU A 70 -7.10 0.45 -7.79
N LEU A 71 -6.15 -0.46 -7.64
CA LEU A 71 -5.55 -1.22 -8.73
C LEU A 71 -5.64 -2.71 -8.44
N ASP A 72 -5.96 -3.48 -9.47
CA ASP A 72 -6.04 -4.93 -9.42
C ASP A 72 -4.86 -5.56 -10.17
N PHE A 73 -4.25 -6.57 -9.55
CA PHE A 73 -3.13 -7.32 -10.10
C PHE A 73 -3.39 -8.83 -10.02
N GLU A 74 -2.94 -9.56 -11.03
CA GLU A 74 -3.12 -11.01 -11.13
C GLU A 74 -2.01 -11.78 -10.41
N SER A 75 -0.86 -11.15 -10.18
CA SER A 75 0.30 -11.78 -9.55
C SER A 75 0.97 -10.88 -8.52
N PHE A 76 1.64 -11.52 -7.56
CA PHE A 76 2.40 -10.82 -6.53
C PHE A 76 3.59 -10.05 -7.13
N GLU A 77 4.20 -10.57 -8.19
CA GLU A 77 5.31 -9.93 -8.90
C GLU A 77 4.89 -8.59 -9.50
N GLN A 78 3.66 -8.50 -10.03
CA GLN A 78 3.12 -7.24 -10.54
C GLN A 78 2.93 -6.22 -9.40
N VAL A 79 2.44 -6.67 -8.23
CA VAL A 79 2.34 -5.81 -7.04
C VAL A 79 3.71 -5.28 -6.63
N ILE A 80 4.74 -6.14 -6.58
CA ILE A 80 6.09 -5.70 -6.22
C ILE A 80 6.66 -4.72 -7.25
N ALA A 81 6.49 -5.00 -8.54
CA ALA A 81 6.92 -4.09 -9.60
C ALA A 81 6.22 -2.73 -9.48
N PHE A 82 4.93 -2.71 -9.15
CA PHE A 82 4.18 -1.49 -8.89
C PHE A 82 4.78 -0.70 -7.70
N PHE A 83 4.99 -1.36 -6.57
CA PHE A 83 5.54 -0.71 -5.37
C PHE A 83 6.97 -0.18 -5.57
N GLN A 84 7.76 -0.81 -6.44
CA GLN A 84 9.12 -0.37 -6.74
C GLN A 84 9.18 0.84 -7.68
N ASN A 85 8.25 0.93 -8.64
CA ASN A 85 8.30 1.93 -9.71
C ASN A 85 7.37 3.12 -9.47
N SER A 86 6.34 2.96 -8.62
CA SER A 86 5.22 3.90 -8.60
C SER A 86 4.71 4.24 -7.21
N SER A 87 5.18 3.57 -6.14
CA SER A 87 4.77 3.86 -4.77
C SER A 87 5.87 4.59 -4.01
N LEU A 88 5.46 5.55 -3.17
CA LEU A 88 6.34 6.22 -2.21
C LEU A 88 6.55 5.42 -0.92
N ILE A 89 5.77 4.36 -0.74
CA ILE A 89 5.89 3.42 0.37
C ILE A 89 6.54 2.14 -0.15
N LEU A 90 7.52 1.61 0.58
CA LEU A 90 8.11 0.32 0.27
C LEU A 90 7.18 -0.81 0.71
N PHE A 91 6.95 -1.80 -0.17
CA PHE A 91 6.10 -2.96 0.15
C PHE A 91 6.55 -3.70 1.43
N SER A 92 7.86 -3.81 1.66
CA SER A 92 8.43 -4.50 2.82
C SER A 92 8.18 -3.79 4.15
N GLU A 93 7.66 -2.56 4.13
CA GLU A 93 7.30 -1.81 5.34
C GLU A 93 5.83 -1.93 5.71
N LEU A 94 5.01 -2.49 4.82
CA LEU A 94 3.60 -2.71 5.06
C LEU A 94 3.42 -3.72 6.21
N LYS A 95 2.40 -3.49 7.04
CA LYS A 95 2.08 -4.34 8.20
C LYS A 95 0.61 -4.69 8.19
N PRO A 96 0.18 -5.79 8.84
CA PRO A 96 -1.23 -6.12 8.95
C PRO A 96 -2.02 -4.95 9.56
N LEU A 97 -3.04 -4.50 8.84
CA LEU A 97 -3.97 -3.51 9.35
C LEU A 97 -4.96 -4.20 10.30
N LYS A 98 -5.35 -3.50 11.37
CA LYS A 98 -6.38 -3.94 12.30
C LYS A 98 -7.68 -3.21 11.92
N GLY A 99 -8.77 -3.92 11.66
CA GLY A 99 -10.05 -3.30 11.32
C GLY A 99 -10.77 -4.01 10.17
N GLN A 100 -11.78 -3.35 9.61
CA GLN A 100 -12.51 -3.85 8.44
C GLN A 100 -11.58 -3.93 7.22
N LYS A 101 -11.81 -4.94 6.38
CA LYS A 101 -11.11 -5.12 5.10
C LYS A 101 -11.67 -4.10 4.11
N LEU A 102 -10.80 -3.34 3.46
CA LEU A 102 -11.14 -2.36 2.40
C LEU A 102 -11.94 -3.02 1.27
N PHE A 103 -11.66 -4.30 0.98
CA PHE A 103 -12.22 -4.98 -0.19
C PHE A 103 -13.19 -6.11 0.14
N ASN A 104 -13.96 -5.99 1.22
CA ASN A 104 -15.02 -6.97 1.53
C ASN A 104 -16.40 -6.48 1.05
N PRO A 105 -17.01 -7.09 0.02
CA PRO A 105 -18.34 -6.71 -0.46
C PRO A 105 -19.51 -7.26 0.40
N GLU A 106 -19.23 -7.98 1.50
CA GLU A 106 -20.28 -8.44 2.43
C GLU A 106 -20.73 -7.36 3.45
N PHE A 107 -20.45 -6.08 3.16
CA PHE A 107 -20.99 -4.94 3.89
C PHE A 107 -22.05 -4.22 3.07
#